data_AF-A0A2E8WEH5-F1
#
_entry.id   AF-A0A2E8WEH5-F1
#
_cell.length_a   1.000
_cell.length_b   1.000
_cell.length_c   1.000
_cell.angle_alpha   90.00
_cell.angle_beta   90.00
_cell.angle_gamma   90.00
#
_symmetry.space_group_name_H-M   'P 1'
#
loop_
_entity.id
_entity.type
_entity.pdbx_description
1 polymer ?
#
loop_
_entity_poly.entity_id
_entity_poly.type
_entity_poly.pdbx_seq_one_letter_code
_entity_poly.pdbx_strand_id
1 'polypeptide(L)'
;MPCLTRSREGTLLHSSHRIELVSEDILASTAIAGVMQNPWPGLHAGTAIHRSEDDSLTWSDPVWLSGLPDAVPLHLSLNTPVAVRGNVLQTSSGRLLISAYTLGEHNTSCLFPSDDDGRAWSYVGPIAEENNETDLGYPHAVSLQDWRVFVVYYLNRKVDVNDRTALRFIEAYVVPE
;
A
#
# COMPACT_ATOMS: atom_id res chain seq x y z
N MET A 1 7.42 4.83 2.02
CA MET A 1 8.41 3.96 2.70
C MET A 1 8.79 2.85 1.74
N PRO A 2 10.08 2.61 1.48
CA PRO A 2 10.52 1.50 0.65
C PRO A 2 10.42 0.19 1.44
N CYS A 3 9.85 -0.84 0.82
CA CYS A 3 9.80 -2.19 1.36
C CYS A 3 10.41 -3.15 0.34
N LEU A 4 11.37 -3.97 0.78
CA LEU A 4 12.07 -4.94 -0.06
C LEU A 4 11.69 -6.36 0.36
N THR A 5 11.41 -7.21 -0.60
CA THR A 5 11.11 -8.63 -0.38
C THR A 5 11.86 -9.45 -1.42
N ARG A 6 12.44 -10.58 -1.01
CA ARG A 6 13.00 -11.57 -1.94
C ARG A 6 12.01 -12.72 -2.07
N SER A 7 11.61 -13.06 -3.29
CA SER A 7 10.85 -14.28 -3.56
C SER A 7 11.73 -15.53 -3.36
N ARG A 8 11.10 -16.70 -3.28
CA ARG A 8 11.79 -18.00 -3.19
C ARG A 8 12.62 -18.28 -4.44
N GLU A 9 12.17 -17.78 -5.59
CA GLU A 9 12.83 -17.88 -6.89
C GLU A 9 14.03 -16.94 -7.01
N GLY A 10 14.21 -16.02 -6.05
CA GLY A 10 15.35 -15.12 -5.95
C GLY A 10 15.08 -13.70 -6.43
N THR A 11 13.94 -13.44 -7.07
CA THR A 11 13.50 -12.12 -7.53
C THR A 11 13.35 -11.16 -6.36
N LEU A 12 13.90 -9.95 -6.49
CA LEU A 12 13.71 -8.86 -5.54
C LEU A 12 12.53 -7.99 -5.97
N LEU A 13 11.61 -7.77 -5.03
CA LEU A 13 10.44 -6.90 -5.17
C LEU A 13 10.64 -5.69 -4.27
N HIS A 14 10.70 -4.51 -4.87
CA HIS A 14 10.75 -3.23 -4.16
C HIS A 14 9.42 -2.51 -4.33
N SER A 15 8.69 -2.32 -3.23
CA SER A 15 7.44 -1.57 -3.21
C SER A 15 7.61 -0.24 -2.49
N SER A 16 7.02 0.81 -3.06
CA SER A 16 6.99 2.13 -2.43
C SER A 16 5.81 2.94 -2.93
N HIS A 17 5.19 3.70 -2.03
CA HIS A 17 4.34 4.81 -2.46
C HIS A 17 5.20 6.05 -2.68
N ARG A 18 4.77 6.90 -3.62
CA ARG A 18 5.47 8.13 -3.98
C ARG A 18 4.55 9.34 -3.91
N ILE A 19 5.14 10.48 -3.61
CA ILE A 19 4.54 11.79 -3.81
C ILE A 19 5.20 12.42 -5.04
N GLU A 20 4.41 12.87 -5.99
CA GLU A 20 4.87 13.63 -7.14
C GLU A 20 4.80 15.12 -6.85
N LEU A 21 5.88 15.86 -7.04
CA LEU A 21 5.88 17.31 -6.89
C LEU A 21 5.10 17.96 -8.04
N VAL A 22 4.26 18.93 -7.71
CA VAL A 22 3.42 19.62 -8.69
C VAL A 22 3.51 21.13 -8.53
N SER A 23 2.98 21.87 -9.50
CA SER A 23 2.79 23.32 -9.35
C SER A 23 1.62 23.62 -8.39
N GLU A 24 1.60 24.84 -7.85
CA GLU A 24 0.49 25.34 -7.02
C GLU A 24 -0.85 25.33 -7.77
N ASP A 25 -0.85 25.58 -9.08
CA ASP A 25 -2.07 25.57 -9.91
C ASP A 25 -2.68 24.16 -10.00
N ILE A 26 -1.84 23.13 -10.12
CA ILE A 26 -2.30 21.73 -10.10
C ILE A 26 -2.81 21.38 -8.71
N LEU A 27 -2.10 21.81 -7.65
CA LEU A 27 -2.51 21.60 -6.27
C LEU A 27 -3.90 22.17 -5.98
N ALA A 28 -4.15 23.42 -6.41
CA ALA A 28 -5.40 24.15 -6.17
C ALA A 28 -6.63 23.54 -6.88
N SER A 29 -6.42 22.70 -7.89
CA SER A 29 -7.48 22.04 -8.65
C SER A 29 -7.73 20.58 -8.23
N THR A 30 -7.01 20.07 -7.23
CA THR A 30 -7.04 18.66 -6.83
C THR A 30 -7.86 18.46 -5.54
N ALA A 31 -8.43 17.26 -5.37
CA ALA A 31 -9.08 16.85 -4.12
C ALA A 31 -8.10 16.88 -2.93
N ILE A 32 -8.59 17.10 -1.70
CA ILE A 32 -7.73 17.34 -0.52
C ILE A 32 -6.99 16.07 -0.07
N ALA A 33 -7.61 14.90 -0.15
CA ALA A 33 -7.00 13.65 0.32
C ALA A 33 -5.82 13.23 -0.59
N GLY A 34 -4.66 12.94 0.01
CA GLY A 34 -3.44 12.60 -0.72
C GLY A 34 -2.67 13.79 -1.27
N VAL A 35 -3.03 15.02 -0.87
CA VAL A 35 -2.26 16.24 -1.16
C VAL A 35 -1.25 16.51 -0.04
N MET A 36 -0.02 16.81 -0.43
CA MET A 36 1.03 17.32 0.44
C MET A 36 1.25 18.80 0.12
N GLN A 37 1.12 19.68 1.12
CA GLN A 37 1.35 21.12 0.95
C GLN A 37 2.72 21.58 1.47
N ASN A 38 3.27 20.88 2.46
CA ASN A 38 4.51 21.26 3.13
C ASN A 38 5.55 20.12 3.04
N PRO A 39 6.84 20.40 2.77
CA PRO A 39 7.39 21.73 2.44
C PRO A 39 7.13 22.18 0.99
N TRP A 40 6.64 21.29 0.12
CA TRP A 40 6.33 21.59 -1.28
C TRP A 40 5.00 20.96 -1.70
N PRO A 41 4.27 21.57 -2.65
CA PRO A 41 3.11 20.98 -3.29
C PRO A 41 3.42 19.61 -3.89
N GLY A 42 2.63 18.60 -3.53
CA GLY A 42 2.75 17.28 -4.08
C GLY A 42 1.45 16.49 -4.04
N LEU A 43 1.31 15.55 -4.98
CA LEU A 43 0.18 14.64 -5.08
C LEU A 43 0.65 13.21 -4.87
N HIS A 44 -0.12 12.43 -4.12
CA HIS A 44 0.11 11.01 -4.03
C HIS A 44 -0.07 10.33 -5.40
N ALA A 45 0.97 9.62 -5.88
CA ALA A 45 0.97 9.05 -7.23
C ALA A 45 0.84 7.53 -7.28
N GLY A 46 0.45 6.93 -6.15
CA GLY A 46 0.17 5.50 -6.01
C GLY A 46 1.36 4.69 -5.51
N THR A 47 1.14 3.38 -5.39
CA THR A 47 2.18 2.41 -5.01
C THR A 47 2.81 1.82 -6.27
N ALA A 48 4.11 2.06 -6.43
CA ALA A 48 4.96 1.43 -7.43
C ALA A 48 5.57 0.14 -6.87
N ILE A 49 5.66 -0.88 -7.73
CA ILE A 49 6.38 -2.12 -7.47
C ILE A 49 7.39 -2.31 -8.59
N HIS A 50 8.65 -2.45 -8.21
CA HIS A 50 9.76 -2.75 -9.12
C HIS A 50 10.27 -4.16 -8.86
N ARG A 51 10.75 -4.81 -9.92
CA ARG A 51 11.34 -6.15 -9.88
C ARG A 51 12.81 -6.09 -10.27
N SER A 52 13.63 -6.92 -9.64
CA SER A 52 14.98 -7.23 -10.08
C SER A 52 15.16 -8.75 -10.10
N GLU A 53 15.68 -9.27 -11.20
CA GLU A 53 15.94 -10.70 -11.44
C GLU A 53 17.45 -11.00 -11.50
N ASP A 54 18.28 -9.99 -11.22
CA ASP A 54 19.73 -10.01 -11.37
C ASP A 54 20.45 -9.50 -10.10
N ASP A 55 19.92 -9.87 -8.92
CA ASP A 55 20.44 -9.47 -7.61
C ASP A 55 20.65 -7.95 -7.46
N SER A 56 19.64 -7.16 -7.85
CA SER A 56 19.56 -5.70 -7.76
C SER A 56 20.48 -4.90 -8.69
N LEU A 57 21.10 -5.54 -9.69
CA LEU A 57 21.90 -4.84 -10.70
C LEU A 57 21.02 -3.96 -11.60
N THR A 58 19.84 -4.45 -11.98
CA THR A 58 18.84 -3.68 -12.73
C THR A 58 17.45 -3.82 -12.12
N TRP A 59 16.60 -2.85 -12.42
CA TRP A 59 15.21 -2.80 -11.95
C TRP A 59 14.27 -2.57 -13.13
N SER A 60 13.14 -3.28 -13.11
CA SER A 60 12.07 -3.08 -14.09
C SER A 60 11.44 -1.69 -13.97
N ASP A 61 10.75 -1.29 -15.04
CA ASP A 61 9.74 -0.25 -14.94
C ASP A 61 8.72 -0.57 -13.84
N PRO A 62 8.14 0.45 -13.19
CA PRO A 62 7.17 0.23 -12.12
C PRO A 62 5.87 -0.34 -12.67
N VAL A 63 5.34 -1.34 -11.95
CA VAL A 63 3.93 -1.72 -12.04
C VAL A 63 3.18 -1.13 -10.86
N TRP A 64 1.89 -0.89 -11.04
CA TRP A 64 1.09 -0.11 -10.07
C TRP A 64 -0.04 -0.96 -9.49
N LEU A 65 -0.36 -0.73 -8.22
CA LEU A 65 -1.57 -1.27 -7.63
C LEU A 65 -2.81 -0.67 -8.32
N SER A 66 -3.76 -1.54 -8.69
CA SER A 66 -4.89 -1.18 -9.53
C SER A 66 -6.19 -1.88 -9.12
N GLY A 67 -7.31 -1.51 -9.75
CA GLY A 67 -8.59 -2.20 -9.60
C GLY A 67 -9.37 -1.87 -8.34
N LEU A 68 -8.92 -0.90 -7.53
CA LEU A 68 -9.65 -0.42 -6.37
C LEU A 68 -10.92 0.32 -6.85
N PRO A 69 -12.14 -0.08 -6.41
CA PRO A 69 -13.38 0.61 -6.77
C PRO A 69 -13.35 2.08 -6.35
N ASP A 70 -13.93 2.95 -7.18
CA ASP A 70 -14.11 4.39 -6.92
C ASP A 70 -12.83 5.21 -6.69
N ALA A 71 -11.65 4.60 -6.79
CA ALA A 71 -10.38 5.27 -6.62
C ALA A 71 -9.96 5.99 -7.91
N VAL A 72 -10.04 7.32 -7.89
CA VAL A 72 -9.66 8.17 -9.02
C VAL A 72 -8.24 8.72 -8.79
N PRO A 73 -7.33 8.65 -9.79
CA PRO A 73 -6.04 9.33 -9.72
C PRO A 73 -6.21 10.83 -9.45
N LEU A 74 -5.33 11.38 -8.61
CA LEU A 74 -5.35 12.80 -8.26
C LEU A 74 -5.01 13.73 -9.44
N HIS A 75 -4.40 13.18 -10.48
CA HIS A 75 -4.16 13.85 -11.75
C HIS A 75 -4.13 12.80 -12.87
N LEU A 76 -4.49 13.18 -14.11
CA LEU A 76 -4.60 12.28 -15.27
C LEU A 76 -3.32 11.49 -15.59
N SER A 77 -2.17 12.01 -15.18
CA SER A 77 -0.86 11.38 -15.38
C SER A 77 -0.40 10.49 -14.21
N LEU A 78 -1.22 10.32 -13.17
CA LEU A 78 -0.90 9.56 -11.96
C LEU A 78 -1.72 8.27 -11.87
N ASN A 79 -1.39 7.44 -10.88
CA ASN A 79 -2.05 6.16 -10.64
C ASN A 79 -2.99 6.22 -9.45
N THR A 80 -3.72 5.12 -9.23
CA THR A 80 -4.59 4.90 -8.07
C THR A 80 -3.87 5.30 -6.77
N PRO A 81 -4.39 6.27 -6.01
CA PRO A 81 -3.69 6.81 -4.84
C PRO A 81 -3.90 5.88 -3.64
N VAL A 82 -3.12 4.80 -3.61
CA VAL A 82 -3.04 3.86 -2.47
C VAL A 82 -1.62 3.80 -1.94
N ALA A 83 -1.47 3.84 -0.62
CA ALA A 83 -0.18 3.91 0.04
C ALA A 83 0.22 2.56 0.65
N VAL A 84 1.50 2.22 0.53
CA VAL A 84 2.09 1.00 1.12
C VAL A 84 3.08 1.32 2.22
N ARG A 85 3.05 0.53 3.30
CA ARG A 85 4.12 0.46 4.31
C ARG A 85 4.42 -0.98 4.73
N GLY A 86 3.99 -1.96 3.94
CA GLY A 86 4.09 -3.38 4.27
C GLY A 86 4.98 -4.18 3.34
N ASN A 87 5.42 -5.35 3.81
CA ASN A 87 6.16 -6.30 2.98
C ASN A 87 5.24 -6.94 1.93
N VAL A 88 5.87 -7.46 0.87
CA VAL A 88 5.22 -8.48 0.05
C VAL A 88 5.34 -9.81 0.78
N LEU A 89 4.27 -10.60 0.80
CA LEU A 89 4.28 -11.97 1.27
C LEU A 89 4.15 -12.91 0.08
N GLN A 90 5.06 -13.87 -0.05
CA GLN A 90 4.87 -15.01 -0.96
C GLN A 90 4.25 -16.17 -0.19
N THR A 91 3.06 -16.57 -0.62
CA THR A 91 2.30 -17.69 -0.05
C THR A 91 2.91 -19.03 -0.40
N SER A 92 2.31 -20.12 0.08
CA SER A 92 2.76 -21.46 -0.21
C SER A 92 2.61 -21.85 -1.67
N SER A 93 1.51 -21.41 -2.30
CA SER A 93 1.18 -21.62 -3.71
C SER A 93 2.05 -20.80 -4.67
N GLY A 94 2.87 -19.88 -4.17
CA GLY A 94 3.68 -18.97 -4.98
C GLY A 94 2.99 -17.64 -5.31
N ARG A 95 1.69 -17.50 -4.98
CA ARG A 95 0.96 -16.23 -5.06
C ARG A 95 1.62 -15.19 -4.16
N LEU A 96 1.77 -13.97 -4.67
CA LEU A 96 2.28 -12.83 -3.91
C LEU A 96 1.12 -11.98 -3.39
N LEU A 97 1.26 -11.46 -2.18
CA LEU A 97 0.27 -10.63 -1.53
C LEU A 97 0.92 -9.35 -1.01
N ILE A 98 0.27 -8.21 -1.24
CA ILE A 98 0.65 -6.94 -0.62
C ILE A 98 -0.58 -6.25 -0.06
N SER A 99 -0.42 -5.63 1.10
CA SER A 99 -1.45 -4.79 1.70
C SER A 99 -1.10 -3.32 1.49
N ALA A 100 -2.08 -2.54 1.10
CA ALA A 100 -2.00 -1.09 0.96
C ALA A 100 -3.24 -0.45 1.58
N TYR A 101 -3.22 0.85 1.80
CA TYR A 101 -4.38 1.57 2.33
C TYR A 101 -4.83 2.70 1.42
N THR A 102 -6.13 2.92 1.38
CA THR A 102 -6.75 4.05 0.67
C THR A 102 -6.39 5.38 1.32
N LEU A 103 -6.52 6.47 0.57
CA LEU A 103 -6.38 7.82 1.10
C LEU A 103 -7.77 8.44 1.22
N GLY A 104 -8.11 8.94 2.41
CA GLY A 104 -9.41 9.57 2.64
C GLY A 104 -9.57 10.03 4.08
N GLU A 105 -10.78 10.46 4.44
CA GLU A 105 -11.13 10.73 5.84
C GLU A 105 -11.04 9.46 6.69
N HIS A 106 -11.37 8.32 6.10
CA HIS A 106 -11.19 6.99 6.65
C HIS A 106 -10.43 6.12 5.65
N ASN A 107 -9.27 5.64 6.06
CA ASN A 107 -8.48 4.69 5.30
C ASN A 107 -9.07 3.28 5.44
N THR A 108 -8.96 2.52 4.37
CA THR A 108 -9.27 1.10 4.35
C THR A 108 -8.00 0.37 4.01
N SER A 109 -7.60 -0.60 4.83
CA SER A 109 -6.56 -1.55 4.46
C SER A 109 -7.13 -2.51 3.44
N CYS A 110 -6.42 -2.73 2.35
CA CYS A 110 -6.86 -3.49 1.20
C CYS A 110 -5.80 -4.52 0.82
N LEU A 111 -6.24 -5.65 0.28
CA LEU A 111 -5.37 -6.70 -0.23
C LEU A 111 -5.25 -6.62 -1.75
N PHE A 112 -4.03 -6.75 -2.24
CA PHE A 112 -3.69 -6.84 -3.66
C PHE A 112 -2.83 -8.08 -3.90
N PRO A 113 -3.39 -9.16 -4.45
CA PRO A 113 -2.61 -10.29 -4.93
C PRO A 113 -1.93 -10.04 -6.27
N SER A 114 -0.90 -10.83 -6.53
CA SER A 114 -0.32 -11.08 -7.83
C SER A 114 -0.14 -12.58 -8.03
N ASP A 115 -0.66 -13.07 -9.14
CA ASP A 115 -0.58 -14.48 -9.57
C ASP A 115 0.44 -14.69 -10.71
N ASP A 116 1.16 -13.62 -11.08
CA ASP A 116 2.11 -13.57 -12.20
C ASP A 116 3.52 -13.11 -11.77
N ASP A 117 3.88 -13.44 -10.52
CA ASP A 117 5.18 -13.15 -9.91
C ASP A 117 5.49 -11.64 -9.90
N GLY A 118 4.46 -10.86 -9.55
CA GLY A 118 4.57 -9.44 -9.25
C GLY A 118 4.49 -8.53 -10.46
N ARG A 119 4.05 -9.04 -11.62
CA ARG A 119 3.92 -8.27 -12.87
C ARG A 119 2.59 -7.53 -12.97
N ALA A 120 1.55 -8.01 -12.31
CA ALA A 120 0.28 -7.34 -12.17
C ALA A 120 -0.29 -7.52 -10.76
N TRP A 121 -0.96 -6.47 -10.27
CA TRP A 121 -1.55 -6.43 -8.93
C TRP A 121 -2.92 -5.79 -8.98
N SER A 122 -3.93 -6.49 -8.49
CA SER A 122 -5.32 -6.03 -8.52
C SER A 122 -5.98 -6.20 -7.17
N TYR A 123 -6.73 -5.17 -6.77
CA TYR A 123 -7.53 -5.20 -5.55
C TYR A 123 -8.48 -6.39 -5.52
N VAL A 124 -8.61 -7.05 -4.37
CA VAL A 124 -9.58 -8.14 -4.16
C VAL A 124 -10.51 -7.95 -2.98
N GLY A 125 -10.21 -7.02 -2.07
CA GLY A 125 -11.08 -6.77 -0.92
C GLY A 125 -10.42 -5.99 0.20
N PRO A 126 -11.23 -5.52 1.17
CA PRO A 126 -10.72 -4.92 2.39
C PRO A 126 -10.15 -5.99 3.35
N ILE A 127 -9.12 -5.60 4.09
CA ILE A 127 -8.58 -6.31 5.26
C ILE A 127 -9.17 -5.69 6.53
N ALA A 128 -9.27 -4.36 6.55
CA ALA A 128 -9.83 -3.58 7.67
C ALA A 128 -10.42 -2.27 7.13
N GLU A 129 -11.64 -1.93 7.52
CA GLU A 129 -12.39 -0.75 7.07
C GLU A 129 -12.54 0.29 8.19
N GLU A 130 -12.82 1.55 7.83
CA GLU A 130 -13.17 2.63 8.78
C GLU A 130 -12.05 3.02 9.80
N ASN A 131 -10.78 2.94 9.40
CA ASN A 131 -9.62 3.30 10.24
C ASN A 131 -8.84 4.48 9.62
N ASN A 132 -8.31 5.47 10.33
CA ASN A 132 -7.57 6.59 9.70
C ASN A 132 -6.11 6.26 9.27
N GLU A 133 -5.39 7.16 8.59
CA GLU A 133 -3.98 6.97 8.14
C GLU A 133 -2.98 6.83 9.29
N THR A 134 -3.22 7.55 10.38
CA THR A 134 -2.52 7.35 11.66
C THR A 134 -2.92 6.02 12.32
N ASP A 135 -4.00 5.38 11.84
CA ASP A 135 -4.61 4.15 12.35
C ASP A 135 -4.38 2.91 11.47
N LEU A 136 -3.62 2.96 10.38
CA LEU A 136 -3.28 1.75 9.62
C LEU A 136 -1.86 1.86 9.09
N GLY A 137 -0.93 1.66 10.00
CA GLY A 137 0.50 1.76 9.73
C GLY A 137 1.17 0.40 9.66
N TYR A 138 2.14 0.28 8.76
CA TYR A 138 3.14 -0.80 8.75
C TYR A 138 2.55 -2.22 8.75
N PRO A 139 1.60 -2.53 7.85
CA PRO A 139 1.05 -3.86 7.80
C PRO A 139 2.15 -4.86 7.46
N HIS A 140 2.31 -5.90 8.26
CA HIS A 140 3.28 -6.96 7.99
C HIS A 140 2.55 -8.29 7.89
N ALA A 141 2.79 -9.02 6.82
CA ALA A 141 2.09 -10.27 6.51
C ALA A 141 3.05 -11.46 6.58
N VAL A 142 2.56 -12.56 7.18
CA VAL A 142 3.25 -13.86 7.22
C VAL A 142 2.26 -14.99 6.94
N SER A 143 2.74 -16.10 6.37
CA SER A 143 1.95 -17.33 6.23
C SER A 143 1.93 -18.13 7.54
N LEU A 144 0.77 -18.67 7.89
CA LEU A 144 0.58 -19.61 8.99
C LEU A 144 0.74 -21.07 8.50
N GLN A 145 0.89 -21.99 9.46
CA GLN A 145 1.10 -23.43 9.17
C GLN A 145 -0.09 -24.09 8.46
N ASP A 146 -1.29 -23.53 8.62
CA ASP A 146 -2.53 -23.99 7.98
C ASP A 146 -2.89 -23.17 6.74
N TRP A 147 -1.87 -22.57 6.11
CA TRP A 147 -1.96 -21.82 4.85
C TRP A 147 -2.67 -20.47 4.94
N ARG A 148 -3.30 -20.13 6.07
CA ARG A 148 -3.87 -18.81 6.28
C ARG A 148 -2.79 -17.73 6.32
N VAL A 149 -3.16 -16.50 5.99
CA VAL A 149 -2.28 -15.34 6.04
C VAL A 149 -2.59 -14.52 7.28
N PHE A 150 -1.60 -14.27 8.11
CA PHE A 150 -1.69 -13.39 9.27
C PHE A 150 -1.10 -12.03 8.93
N VAL A 151 -1.93 -10.98 8.98
CA VAL A 151 -1.52 -9.60 8.76
C VAL A 151 -1.62 -8.86 10.09
N VAL A 152 -0.52 -8.24 10.54
CA VAL A 152 -0.49 -7.38 11.73
C VAL A 152 -0.29 -5.94 11.32
N TYR A 153 -0.97 -5.00 11.96
CA TYR A 153 -0.85 -3.57 11.66
C TYR A 153 -1.11 -2.71 12.91
N TYR A 154 -0.58 -1.49 12.89
CA TYR A 154 -0.90 -0.49 13.91
C TYR A 154 -2.22 0.19 13.60
N LEU A 155 -3.07 0.36 14.63
CA LEU A 155 -4.24 1.22 14.55
C LEU A 155 -4.42 2.19 15.71
N ASN A 156 -5.15 3.27 15.49
CA ASN A 156 -5.86 3.99 16.55
C ASN A 156 -7.35 3.91 16.25
N ARG A 157 -8.18 4.31 17.21
CA ARG A 157 -9.62 4.26 17.03
C ARG A 157 -10.09 5.56 16.40
N LYS A 158 -11.19 5.48 15.66
CA LYS A 158 -11.86 6.65 15.08
C LYS A 158 -12.11 7.79 16.08
N VAL A 159 -12.49 7.45 17.31
CA VAL A 159 -12.74 8.42 18.39
C VAL A 159 -11.50 9.20 18.83
N ASP A 160 -10.31 8.71 18.48
CA ASP A 160 -9.03 9.20 18.94
C ASP A 160 -8.28 10.03 17.86
N VAL A 161 -8.84 10.20 16.66
CA VAL A 161 -8.18 10.79 15.47
C VAL A 161 -7.52 12.15 15.70
N ASN A 162 -8.08 12.98 16.59
CA ASN A 162 -7.58 14.33 16.87
C ASN A 162 -6.62 14.38 18.08
N ASP A 163 -6.43 13.26 18.79
CA ASP A 163 -5.56 13.18 19.95
C ASP A 163 -4.24 12.49 19.60
N ARG A 164 -3.19 13.30 19.47
CA ARG A 164 -1.83 12.81 19.15
C ARG A 164 -1.19 12.02 20.30
N THR A 165 -1.81 11.99 21.47
CA THR A 165 -1.38 11.24 22.66
C THR A 165 -2.16 9.94 22.86
N ALA A 166 -3.19 9.70 22.04
CA ALA A 166 -4.00 8.50 22.13
C ALA A 166 -3.18 7.22 21.93
N LEU A 167 -3.66 6.14 22.54
CA LEU A 167 -3.02 4.84 22.45
C LEU A 167 -3.11 4.30 21.02
N ARG A 168 -2.00 3.72 20.56
CA ARG A 168 -1.95 2.88 19.37
C ARG A 168 -2.14 1.43 19.76
N PHE A 169 -2.98 0.71 19.03
CA PHE A 169 -3.22 -0.71 19.15
C PHE A 169 -2.47 -1.47 18.06
N ILE A 170 -2.19 -2.73 18.34
CA ILE A 170 -1.77 -3.70 17.35
C ILE A 170 -2.95 -4.64 17.16
N GLU A 171 -3.45 -4.72 15.93
CA GLU A 171 -4.47 -5.69 15.55
C GLU A 171 -3.90 -6.66 14.53
N ALA A 172 -4.54 -7.81 14.44
CA ALA A 172 -4.23 -8.77 13.42
C ALA A 172 -5.49 -9.32 12.75
N TYR A 173 -5.38 -9.52 11.44
CA TYR A 173 -6.42 -10.11 10.62
C TYR A 173 -5.90 -11.38 9.97
N VAL A 174 -6.77 -12.40 9.90
CA VAL A 174 -6.44 -13.68 9.27
C VAL A 174 -7.26 -13.85 8.00
N VAL A 175 -6.57 -13.87 6.86
CA VAL A 175 -7.18 -14.06 5.54
C VAL A 175 -6.99 -15.53 5.11
N PRO A 176 -7.99 -16.20 4.49
CA PRO A 176 -7.74 -17.44 3.77
C PRO A 176 -6.81 -17.21 2.56
N GLU A 177 -6.06 -18.24 2.17
CA GLU A 177 -5.24 -18.23 0.93
C GLU A 177 -6.10 -18.23 -0.33
#